data_AF-Q8DTB6-F1
#
_entry.id   AF-Q8DTB6-F1
#
_cell.length_a   1.000
_cell.length_b   1.000
_cell.length_c   1.000
_cell.angle_alpha   90.00
_cell.angle_beta   90.00
_cell.angle_gamma   90.00
#
_symmetry.space_group_name_H-M   'P 1'
#
loop_
_entity.id
_entity.type
_entity.pdbx_description
1 polymer ?
#
loop_
_entity_poly.entity_id
_entity_poly.type
_entity_poly.pdbx_seq_one_letter_code
_entity_poly.pdbx_strand_id
1 'polypeptide(L)'
;MKTFIKILFFIPRLIWNIIWSIIKTLIILAAIIFAFLYFTNNHKTDLESTISEQWNKITTFFSNDFSLPDTMSKLSTDNYKHEAGSRWSQNSASVYIASTDKTIVKAYQTALANWNATGSFTFNIISDKASADITAKDYSDVNSQAAGLAETETNAVTNRMSHVDVKLNRYYLLDASYGYSFDRIVHTAEHELGHAIGLDHDDKETSVMASSGSYNGIQTVDITAVKKLYAN
;
A
#
# COMPACT_ATOMS: atom_id res chain seq x y z
N MET A 1 -9.27 63.58 5.82
CA MET A 1 -8.03 63.75 5.02
C MET A 1 -6.77 63.13 5.63
N LYS A 2 -6.59 63.06 6.96
CA LYS A 2 -5.34 62.56 7.60
C LYS A 2 -5.11 61.04 7.58
N THR A 3 -6.13 60.23 7.24
CA THR A 3 -6.04 58.75 7.16
C THR A 3 -5.66 58.25 5.76
N PHE A 4 -6.14 58.91 4.70
CA PHE A 4 -5.82 58.54 3.30
C PHE A 4 -4.34 58.78 2.95
N ILE A 5 -3.72 59.84 3.49
CA ILE A 5 -2.29 60.12 3.25
C ILE A 5 -1.39 59.08 3.92
N LYS A 6 -1.80 58.50 5.07
CA LYS A 6 -1.02 57.45 5.74
C LYS A 6 -1.02 56.12 4.99
N ILE A 7 -2.13 55.76 4.34
CA ILE A 7 -2.26 54.53 3.54
C ILE A 7 -1.44 54.62 2.25
N LEU A 8 -1.40 55.81 1.61
CA LEU A 8 -0.66 56.06 0.37
C LEU A 8 0.86 55.85 0.52
N PHE A 9 1.42 56.08 1.72
CA PHE A 9 2.84 55.84 2.02
C PHE A 9 3.12 54.48 2.68
N PHE A 10 2.09 53.73 3.09
CA PHE A 10 2.26 52.43 3.75
C PHE A 10 2.39 51.28 2.76
N ILE A 11 1.63 51.32 1.66
CA ILE A 11 1.60 50.26 0.64
C ILE A 11 2.94 50.10 -0.09
N PRO A 12 3.63 51.17 -0.56
CA PRO A 12 4.94 51.04 -1.19
C PRO A 12 6.01 50.49 -0.24
N ARG A 13 5.95 50.84 1.05
CA ARG A 13 6.89 50.40 2.08
C ARG A 13 6.70 48.93 2.45
N LEU A 14 5.44 48.46 2.46
CA LEU A 14 5.11 47.05 2.68
C LEU A 14 5.55 46.19 1.50
N ILE A 15 5.28 46.64 0.26
CA ILE A 15 5.72 45.95 -0.96
C ILE A 15 7.26 45.89 -1.02
N TRP A 16 7.95 46.99 -0.68
CA TRP A 16 9.41 47.02 -0.61
C TRP A 16 9.97 45.99 0.37
N ASN A 17 9.40 45.88 1.57
CA ASN A 17 9.85 44.92 2.57
C ASN A 17 9.56 43.46 2.15
N ILE A 18 8.46 43.20 1.46
CA ILE A 18 8.12 41.87 0.93
C ILE A 18 9.08 41.48 -0.20
N ILE A 19 9.38 42.38 -1.13
CA ILE A 19 10.34 42.15 -2.22
C ILE A 19 11.73 41.82 -1.64
N TRP A 20 12.21 42.60 -0.67
CA TRP A 20 13.48 42.32 -0.01
C TRP A 20 13.47 41.03 0.81
N SER A 21 12.32 40.64 1.38
CA SER A 21 12.18 39.35 2.05
C SER A 21 12.29 38.20 1.06
N ILE A 22 11.64 38.29 -0.11
CA ILE A 22 11.69 37.27 -1.14
C ILE A 22 13.11 37.14 -1.72
N ILE A 23 13.79 38.26 -1.99
CA ILE A 23 15.18 38.25 -2.48
C ILE A 23 16.11 37.58 -1.45
N LYS A 24 15.97 37.89 -0.16
CA LYS A 24 16.75 37.22 0.89
C LYS A 24 16.48 35.72 0.96
N THR A 25 15.22 35.30 0.87
CA THR A 25 14.85 33.89 0.86
C THR A 25 15.43 33.17 -0.37
N LEU A 26 15.41 33.80 -1.54
CA LEU A 26 16.01 33.24 -2.77
C LEU A 26 17.52 33.14 -2.67
N ILE A 27 18.21 34.11 -2.07
CA ILE A 27 19.66 34.04 -1.82
C ILE A 27 20.00 32.91 -0.84
N ILE A 28 19.20 32.72 0.22
CA ILE A 28 19.40 31.61 1.18
C ILE A 28 19.17 30.25 0.50
N LEU A 29 18.11 30.11 -0.31
CA LEU A 29 17.86 28.90 -1.09
C LEU A 29 18.99 28.62 -2.09
N ALA A 30 19.48 29.64 -2.80
CA ALA A 30 20.61 29.52 -3.71
C ALA A 30 21.90 29.13 -2.95
N ALA A 31 22.13 29.67 -1.75
CA ALA A 31 23.25 29.30 -0.91
C ALA A 31 23.14 27.86 -0.37
N ILE A 32 21.94 27.39 -0.02
CA ILE A 32 21.68 26.00 0.38
C ILE A 32 21.90 25.05 -0.79
N ILE A 33 21.38 25.38 -1.99
CA ILE A 33 21.59 24.59 -3.21
C ILE A 33 23.07 24.59 -3.58
N PHE A 34 23.74 25.74 -3.54
CA PHE A 34 25.17 25.83 -3.81
C PHE A 34 26.00 25.08 -2.76
N ALA A 35 25.65 25.14 -1.47
CA ALA A 35 26.28 24.34 -0.44
C ALA A 35 26.04 22.85 -0.68
N PHE A 36 24.82 22.43 -1.01
CA PHE A 36 24.49 21.04 -1.34
C PHE A 36 25.26 20.55 -2.58
N LEU A 37 25.35 21.36 -3.63
CA LEU A 37 26.14 21.07 -4.83
C LEU A 37 27.65 21.08 -4.54
N TYR A 38 28.14 22.00 -3.71
CA TYR A 38 29.54 22.06 -3.29
C TYR A 38 29.92 20.85 -2.41
N PHE A 39 29.05 20.42 -1.48
CA PHE A 39 29.26 19.23 -0.66
C PHE A 39 29.18 17.94 -1.49
N THR A 40 28.24 17.85 -2.44
CA THR A 40 28.14 16.69 -3.34
C THR A 40 29.20 16.65 -4.43
N ASN A 41 29.79 17.79 -4.80
CA ASN A 41 30.83 17.86 -5.83
C ASN A 41 32.26 17.75 -5.25
N ASN A 42 32.48 18.09 -3.97
CA ASN A 42 33.80 18.01 -3.33
C ASN A 42 34.05 16.75 -2.49
N HIS A 43 33.06 15.87 -2.30
CA HIS A 43 33.25 14.60 -1.60
C HIS A 43 32.59 13.44 -2.35
N LYS A 44 33.05 13.18 -3.57
CA LYS A 44 32.68 12.00 -4.37
C LYS A 44 33.60 10.79 -4.15
N THR A 45 34.14 10.59 -2.94
CA THR A 45 35.05 9.44 -2.70
C THR A 45 34.94 8.74 -1.35
N ASP A 46 34.31 9.32 -0.33
CA ASP A 46 34.31 8.69 1.02
C ASP A 46 32.95 8.19 1.51
N LEU A 47 31.85 8.67 0.94
CA LEU A 47 30.52 8.17 1.31
C LEU A 47 30.19 6.84 0.63
N GLU A 48 30.50 6.71 -0.67
CA GLU A 48 30.25 5.46 -1.42
C GLU A 48 31.16 4.31 -0.99
N SER A 49 32.43 4.58 -0.63
CA SER A 49 33.38 3.58 -0.15
C SER A 49 33.06 3.11 1.28
N THR A 50 32.69 4.03 2.18
CA THR A 50 32.30 3.69 3.55
C THR A 50 30.94 3.00 3.61
N ILE A 51 29.98 3.40 2.75
CA ILE A 51 28.68 2.74 2.61
C ILE A 51 28.86 1.36 1.97
N SER A 52 29.67 1.21 0.93
CA SER A 52 29.92 -0.09 0.29
C SER A 52 30.71 -1.05 1.19
N GLU A 53 31.67 -0.59 1.98
CA GLU A 53 32.35 -1.45 2.97
C GLU A 53 31.42 -1.89 4.11
N GLN A 54 30.53 -1.02 4.58
CA GLN A 54 29.52 -1.39 5.58
C GLN A 54 28.46 -2.31 4.99
N TRP A 55 28.00 -2.06 3.74
CA TRP A 55 27.12 -2.97 3.02
C TRP A 55 27.78 -4.32 2.76
N ASN A 56 29.05 -4.36 2.38
CA ASN A 56 29.78 -5.61 2.15
C ASN A 56 29.99 -6.38 3.45
N LYS A 57 30.16 -5.72 4.60
CA LYS A 57 30.21 -6.39 5.91
C LYS A 57 28.84 -6.92 6.34
N ILE A 58 27.77 -6.16 6.09
CA ILE A 58 26.39 -6.58 6.35
C ILE A 58 26.02 -7.75 5.43
N THR A 59 26.25 -7.64 4.13
CA THR A 59 26.02 -8.73 3.19
C THR A 59 26.90 -9.92 3.53
N THR A 60 28.18 -9.79 3.85
CA THR A 60 28.99 -10.97 4.24
C THR A 60 28.48 -11.65 5.52
N PHE A 61 27.86 -10.89 6.44
CA PHE A 61 27.21 -11.44 7.64
C PHE A 61 25.86 -12.13 7.34
N PHE A 62 25.13 -11.69 6.31
CA PHE A 62 23.84 -12.26 5.88
C PHE A 62 23.93 -13.26 4.69
N SER A 63 25.02 -13.24 3.92
CA SER A 63 25.21 -14.00 2.66
C SER A 63 25.74 -15.41 2.89
N ASN A 64 25.93 -15.81 4.14
CA ASN A 64 26.23 -17.20 4.43
C ASN A 64 24.99 -18.11 4.35
N ASP A 65 23.77 -17.58 4.10
CA ASP A 65 22.64 -18.38 3.60
C ASP A 65 21.35 -17.63 3.16
N PHE A 66 21.25 -16.27 3.18
CA PHE A 66 19.96 -15.59 2.96
C PHE A 66 20.03 -14.42 1.95
N SER A 67 19.43 -14.59 0.77
CA SER A 67 19.29 -13.55 -0.26
C SER A 67 17.91 -12.88 -0.22
N LEU A 68 17.80 -11.71 0.40
CA LEU A 68 16.55 -10.93 0.56
C LEU A 68 15.73 -10.76 -0.74
N PRO A 69 16.32 -10.35 -1.88
CA PRO A 69 15.55 -10.13 -3.11
C PRO A 69 14.92 -11.42 -3.66
N ASP A 70 15.64 -12.53 -3.56
CA ASP A 70 15.19 -13.85 -4.02
C ASP A 70 14.12 -14.41 -3.07
N THR A 71 14.28 -14.24 -1.75
CA THR A 71 13.24 -14.57 -0.76
C THR A 71 11.98 -13.73 -0.97
N MET A 72 12.11 -12.43 -1.27
CA MET A 72 10.99 -11.54 -1.55
C MET A 72 10.23 -11.93 -2.82
N SER A 73 10.93 -12.33 -3.89
CA SER A 73 10.28 -12.83 -5.11
C SER A 73 9.63 -14.20 -4.94
N LYS A 74 10.03 -14.96 -3.91
CA LYS A 74 9.48 -16.28 -3.57
C LYS A 74 8.34 -16.22 -2.55
N LEU A 75 8.14 -15.09 -1.87
CA LEU A 75 6.97 -14.88 -1.01
C LEU A 75 5.75 -14.73 -1.91
N SER A 76 4.78 -15.63 -1.73
CA SER A 76 3.51 -15.50 -2.39
C SER A 76 2.68 -14.41 -1.71
N THR A 77 1.75 -13.82 -2.47
CA THR A 77 0.76 -12.93 -1.88
C THR A 77 -0.12 -13.74 -0.91
N ASP A 78 -0.62 -14.91 -1.33
CA ASP A 78 -1.20 -15.96 -0.49
C ASP A 78 -0.78 -17.39 -0.94
N ASN A 79 -1.04 -18.42 -0.11
CA ASN A 79 -0.82 -19.83 -0.46
C ASN A 79 -2.08 -20.71 -0.23
N TYR A 80 -3.26 -20.12 -0.16
CA TYR A 80 -4.48 -20.83 0.21
C TYR A 80 -5.26 -21.29 -1.04
N LYS A 81 -5.73 -22.55 -1.05
CA LYS A 81 -6.56 -23.03 -2.15
C LYS A 81 -8.00 -22.57 -1.95
N HIS A 82 -8.41 -21.60 -2.75
CA HIS A 82 -9.81 -21.20 -2.85
C HIS A 82 -10.62 -22.23 -3.65
N GLU A 83 -11.85 -22.51 -3.21
CA GLU A 83 -12.78 -23.27 -4.05
C GLU A 83 -13.20 -22.40 -5.24
N ALA A 84 -12.63 -22.73 -6.41
CA ALA A 84 -12.80 -21.97 -7.64
C ALA A 84 -14.27 -21.66 -7.94
N GLY A 85 -14.56 -20.39 -8.23
CA GLY A 85 -15.90 -19.92 -8.58
C GLY A 85 -16.87 -19.73 -7.42
N SER A 86 -16.43 -19.86 -6.16
CA SER A 86 -17.21 -19.39 -5.01
C SER A 86 -17.46 -17.89 -5.11
N ARG A 87 -18.67 -17.43 -4.79
CA ARG A 87 -19.01 -16.00 -4.79
C ARG A 87 -20.13 -15.65 -3.82
N TRP A 88 -20.28 -14.37 -3.53
CA TRP A 88 -21.44 -13.85 -2.79
C TRP A 88 -22.74 -13.98 -3.63
N SER A 89 -23.87 -13.85 -2.94
CA SER A 89 -25.19 -13.81 -3.60
C SER A 89 -25.37 -12.55 -4.46
N GLN A 90 -24.75 -11.44 -4.08
CA GLN A 90 -24.77 -10.14 -4.74
C GLN A 90 -23.34 -9.61 -4.87
N ASN A 91 -23.10 -8.60 -5.70
CA ASN A 91 -21.79 -7.95 -5.85
C ASN A 91 -21.49 -6.97 -4.69
N SER A 92 -21.87 -7.35 -3.46
CA SER A 92 -21.62 -6.56 -2.28
C SER A 92 -21.40 -7.43 -1.05
N ALA A 93 -20.62 -6.92 -0.11
CA ALA A 93 -20.34 -7.56 1.17
C ALA A 93 -20.11 -6.49 2.26
N SER A 94 -20.51 -6.80 3.48
CA SER A 94 -20.21 -6.01 4.66
C SER A 94 -18.85 -6.40 5.23
N VAL A 95 -18.08 -5.41 5.71
CA VAL A 95 -16.71 -5.60 6.16
C VAL A 95 -16.52 -5.02 7.55
N TYR A 96 -16.05 -5.83 8.48
CA TYR A 96 -15.57 -5.37 9.78
C TYR A 96 -14.04 -5.39 9.81
N ILE A 97 -13.42 -4.25 10.07
CA ILE A 97 -11.97 -4.13 10.24
C ILE A 97 -11.64 -4.40 11.71
N ALA A 98 -11.14 -5.61 11.99
CA ALA A 98 -10.75 -6.06 13.33
C ALA A 98 -9.33 -5.63 13.71
N SER A 99 -8.50 -5.27 12.73
CA SER A 99 -7.13 -4.84 13.00
C SER A 99 -7.09 -3.58 13.87
N THR A 100 -6.11 -3.51 14.77
CA THR A 100 -5.83 -2.31 15.57
C THR A 100 -4.56 -1.59 15.12
N ASP A 101 -3.78 -2.17 14.20
CA ASP A 101 -2.57 -1.55 13.66
C ASP A 101 -2.94 -0.44 12.66
N LYS A 102 -2.43 0.77 12.86
CA LYS A 102 -2.83 1.94 12.06
C LYS A 102 -2.45 1.82 10.59
N THR A 103 -1.32 1.20 10.28
CA THR A 103 -0.87 1.02 8.89
C THR A 103 -1.75 0.01 8.19
N ILE A 104 -2.05 -1.11 8.85
CA ILE A 104 -2.92 -2.15 8.31
C ILE A 104 -4.36 -1.65 8.15
N VAL A 105 -4.91 -0.98 9.17
CA VAL A 105 -6.25 -0.36 9.09
C VAL A 105 -6.33 0.60 7.90
N LYS A 106 -5.32 1.46 7.73
CA LYS A 106 -5.29 2.40 6.61
C LYS A 106 -5.19 1.67 5.27
N ALA A 107 -4.37 0.62 5.16
CA ALA A 107 -4.26 -0.17 3.95
C ALA A 107 -5.58 -0.84 3.57
N TYR A 108 -6.29 -1.44 4.53
CA TYR A 108 -7.63 -1.99 4.30
C TYR A 108 -8.62 -0.92 3.84
N GLN A 109 -8.68 0.22 4.52
CA GLN A 109 -9.59 1.30 4.14
C GLN A 109 -9.31 1.80 2.72
N THR A 110 -8.03 1.93 2.34
CA THR A 110 -7.65 2.32 0.98
C THR A 110 -8.04 1.23 -0.04
N ALA A 111 -7.72 -0.04 0.21
CA ALA A 111 -8.06 -1.13 -0.70
C ALA A 111 -9.57 -1.30 -0.92
N LEU A 112 -10.36 -1.21 0.16
CA LEU A 112 -11.83 -1.24 0.10
C LEU A 112 -12.36 -0.05 -0.73
N ALA A 113 -11.82 1.15 -0.52
CA ALA A 113 -12.20 2.33 -1.30
C ALA A 113 -11.82 2.19 -2.78
N ASN A 114 -10.66 1.62 -3.08
CA ASN A 114 -10.19 1.40 -4.44
C ASN A 114 -11.08 0.40 -5.18
N TRP A 115 -11.41 -0.74 -4.57
CA TRP A 115 -12.39 -1.69 -5.13
C TRP A 115 -13.76 -1.05 -5.35
N ASN A 116 -14.27 -0.29 -4.37
CA ASN A 116 -15.54 0.43 -4.49
C ASN A 116 -15.53 1.44 -5.64
N ALA A 117 -14.41 2.15 -5.84
CA ALA A 117 -14.26 3.14 -6.91
C ALA A 117 -14.32 2.52 -8.31
N THR A 118 -14.04 1.22 -8.46
CA THR A 118 -14.21 0.51 -9.74
C THR A 118 -15.68 0.37 -10.17
N GLY A 119 -16.61 0.43 -9.22
CA GLY A 119 -18.04 0.15 -9.43
C GLY A 119 -18.36 -1.30 -9.78
N SER A 120 -17.41 -2.24 -9.68
CA SER A 120 -17.62 -3.67 -9.97
C SER A 120 -18.13 -4.46 -8.77
N PHE A 121 -17.71 -4.09 -7.56
CA PHE A 121 -18.11 -4.68 -6.29
C PHE A 121 -18.29 -3.57 -5.23
N THR A 122 -19.15 -3.78 -4.24
CA THR A 122 -19.39 -2.81 -3.15
C THR A 122 -19.11 -3.42 -1.79
N PHE A 123 -18.05 -2.96 -1.15
CA PHE A 123 -17.77 -3.20 0.26
C PHE A 123 -18.39 -2.12 1.14
N ASN A 124 -19.10 -2.55 2.18
CA ASN A 124 -19.70 -1.67 3.19
C ASN A 124 -19.01 -1.86 4.53
N ILE A 125 -18.24 -0.87 4.99
CA ILE A 125 -17.59 -0.95 6.31
C ILE A 125 -18.66 -0.83 7.40
N ILE A 126 -18.69 -1.79 8.31
CA ILE A 126 -19.61 -1.81 9.46
C ILE A 126 -18.84 -1.90 10.78
N SER A 127 -19.48 -1.50 11.88
CA SER A 127 -18.89 -1.53 13.23
C SER A 127 -19.22 -2.80 14.02
N ASP A 128 -20.29 -3.51 13.66
CA ASP A 128 -20.68 -4.76 14.31
C ASP A 128 -20.01 -5.96 13.62
N LYS A 129 -19.12 -6.64 14.33
CA LYS A 129 -18.43 -7.83 13.83
C LYS A 129 -19.40 -8.99 13.56
N ALA A 130 -20.44 -9.16 14.37
CA ALA A 130 -21.33 -10.31 14.27
C ALA A 130 -22.18 -10.30 13.00
N SER A 131 -22.35 -9.13 12.40
CA SER A 131 -23.12 -8.92 11.17
C SER A 131 -22.24 -8.81 9.92
N ALA A 132 -20.92 -9.04 10.02
CA ALA A 132 -19.98 -8.83 8.92
C ALA A 132 -19.84 -10.10 8.06
N ASP A 133 -19.96 -9.92 6.74
CA ASP A 133 -19.65 -10.98 5.76
C ASP A 133 -18.14 -11.22 5.68
N ILE A 134 -17.35 -10.16 5.87
CA ILE A 134 -15.88 -10.20 5.81
C ILE A 134 -15.30 -9.63 7.09
N THR A 135 -14.39 -10.37 7.72
CA THR A 135 -13.55 -9.84 8.81
C THR A 135 -12.13 -9.59 8.30
N ALA A 136 -11.77 -8.31 8.19
CA ALA A 136 -10.42 -7.86 7.84
C ALA A 136 -9.56 -7.75 9.10
N LYS A 137 -8.58 -8.65 9.26
CA LYS A 137 -7.75 -8.78 10.47
C LYS A 137 -6.27 -8.85 10.11
N ASP A 138 -5.43 -8.87 11.13
CA ASP A 138 -4.00 -9.03 10.95
C ASP A 138 -3.45 -10.12 11.85
N TYR A 139 -2.30 -10.65 11.46
CA TYR A 139 -1.53 -11.61 12.23
C TYR A 139 -0.04 -11.33 12.05
N SER A 140 0.81 -12.08 12.74
CA SER A 140 2.25 -11.97 12.60
C SER A 140 2.85 -13.35 12.76
N ASP A 141 3.25 -13.96 11.65
CA ASP A 141 3.85 -15.29 11.62
C ASP A 141 4.88 -15.38 10.50
N VAL A 142 6.12 -15.70 10.86
CA VAL A 142 7.24 -15.92 9.93
C VAL A 142 7.15 -17.25 9.19
N ASN A 143 6.37 -18.20 9.71
CA ASN A 143 6.24 -19.52 9.11
C ASN A 143 5.15 -19.55 8.03
N SER A 144 4.25 -18.56 8.05
CA SER A 144 3.34 -18.32 6.94
C SER A 144 4.16 -17.84 5.75
N GLN A 145 4.24 -18.56 4.65
CA GLN A 145 5.01 -18.12 3.47
C GLN A 145 4.26 -17.08 2.62
N ALA A 146 3.35 -16.34 3.23
CA ALA A 146 2.40 -15.45 2.56
C ALA A 146 2.30 -14.08 3.25
N ALA A 147 2.21 -13.03 2.43
CA ALA A 147 2.05 -11.65 2.90
C ALA A 147 0.59 -11.34 3.32
N GLY A 148 -0.37 -12.05 2.73
CA GLY A 148 -1.78 -12.02 3.07
C GLY A 148 -2.40 -13.42 2.97
N LEU A 149 -3.61 -13.57 3.50
CA LEU A 149 -4.42 -14.78 3.34
C LEU A 149 -5.90 -14.39 3.32
N ALA A 150 -6.66 -14.96 2.40
CA ALA A 150 -8.11 -14.98 2.46
C ALA A 150 -8.58 -16.40 2.79
N GLU A 151 -9.32 -16.56 3.89
CA GLU A 151 -9.92 -17.84 4.28
C GLU A 151 -11.43 -17.76 4.06
N THR A 152 -11.91 -18.51 3.07
CA THR A 152 -13.31 -18.47 2.63
C THR A 152 -14.11 -19.62 3.25
N GLU A 153 -15.23 -19.30 3.88
CA GLU A 153 -16.28 -20.25 4.23
C GLU A 153 -17.35 -20.27 3.14
N THR A 154 -17.69 -21.46 2.66
CA THR A 154 -18.66 -21.65 1.57
C THR A 154 -19.76 -22.62 1.96
N ASN A 155 -20.96 -22.39 1.42
CA ASN A 155 -22.01 -23.38 1.42
C ASN A 155 -21.71 -24.42 0.33
N ALA A 156 -21.37 -25.63 0.74
CA ALA A 156 -20.99 -26.73 -0.15
C ALA A 156 -22.05 -27.12 -1.20
N VAL A 157 -23.33 -26.76 -0.99
CA VAL A 157 -24.43 -27.09 -1.91
C VAL A 157 -24.62 -25.99 -2.96
N THR A 158 -24.49 -24.73 -2.57
CA THR A 158 -24.80 -23.58 -3.44
C THR A 158 -23.55 -22.86 -3.97
N ASN A 159 -22.36 -23.27 -3.52
CA ASN A 159 -21.09 -22.63 -3.78
C ASN A 159 -21.12 -21.11 -3.50
N ARG A 160 -21.90 -20.73 -2.47
CA ARG A 160 -22.03 -19.35 -2.01
C ARG A 160 -21.11 -19.13 -0.83
N MET A 161 -20.38 -18.03 -0.85
CA MET A 161 -19.63 -17.58 0.32
C MET A 161 -20.61 -17.22 1.45
N SER A 162 -20.28 -17.63 2.67
CA SER A 162 -21.02 -17.27 3.89
C SER A 162 -20.21 -16.36 4.80
N HIS A 163 -18.88 -16.48 4.79
CA HIS A 163 -17.96 -15.65 5.55
C HIS A 163 -16.58 -15.66 4.91
N VAL A 164 -15.82 -14.57 4.99
CA VAL A 164 -14.40 -14.55 4.63
C VAL A 164 -13.57 -13.85 5.69
N ASP A 165 -12.51 -14.51 6.10
CA ASP A 165 -11.47 -13.92 6.92
C ASP A 165 -10.32 -13.45 6.03
N VAL A 166 -10.17 -12.14 5.89
CA VAL A 166 -9.05 -11.54 5.17
C VAL A 166 -7.98 -11.14 6.18
N LYS A 167 -6.76 -11.67 6.04
CA LYS A 167 -5.68 -11.55 7.03
C LYS A 167 -4.42 -10.99 6.39
N LEU A 168 -3.92 -9.85 6.89
CA LEU A 168 -2.60 -9.33 6.50
C LEU A 168 -1.51 -9.75 7.49
N ASN A 169 -0.36 -10.20 6.98
CA ASN A 169 0.76 -10.64 7.79
C ASN A 169 1.71 -9.49 8.11
N ARG A 170 1.60 -8.94 9.32
CA ARG A 170 2.45 -7.84 9.80
C ARG A 170 3.94 -8.18 9.80
N TYR A 171 4.28 -9.46 9.93
CA TYR A 171 5.69 -9.88 9.97
C TYR A 171 6.43 -9.47 8.69
N TYR A 172 5.83 -9.65 7.51
CA TYR A 172 6.43 -9.22 6.25
C TYR A 172 6.08 -7.78 5.88
N LEU A 173 4.84 -7.36 6.15
CA LEU A 173 4.32 -6.10 5.62
C LEU A 173 4.84 -4.88 6.39
N LEU A 174 5.17 -5.02 7.68
CA LEU A 174 5.57 -3.90 8.53
C LEU A 174 7.06 -3.90 8.89
N ASP A 175 7.78 -5.00 8.64
CA ASP A 175 9.22 -5.05 8.82
C ASP A 175 9.92 -4.45 7.60
N ALA A 176 10.65 -3.36 7.83
CA ALA A 176 11.33 -2.60 6.79
C ALA A 176 12.39 -3.41 6.01
N SER A 177 12.91 -4.51 6.58
CA SER A 177 13.85 -5.39 5.87
C SER A 177 13.22 -6.07 4.66
N TYR A 178 11.91 -6.29 4.67
CA TYR A 178 11.14 -6.84 3.55
C TYR A 178 10.77 -5.76 2.51
N GLY A 179 11.03 -4.48 2.77
CA GLY A 179 10.94 -3.42 1.76
C GLY A 179 9.54 -3.18 1.19
N TYR A 180 8.48 -3.50 1.94
CA TYR A 180 7.12 -3.16 1.55
C TYR A 180 6.91 -1.64 1.66
N SER A 181 6.59 -0.99 0.54
CA SER A 181 6.02 0.36 0.56
C SER A 181 4.57 0.29 1.02
N PHE A 182 4.01 1.43 1.45
CA PHE A 182 2.59 1.49 1.80
C PHE A 182 1.69 1.05 0.63
N ASP A 183 2.04 1.41 -0.62
CA ASP A 183 1.29 0.98 -1.80
C ASP A 183 1.34 -0.54 -1.98
N ARG A 184 2.48 -1.21 -1.73
CA ARG A 184 2.54 -2.68 -1.78
C ARG A 184 1.68 -3.34 -0.69
N ILE A 185 1.58 -2.72 0.49
CA ILE A 185 0.67 -3.20 1.55
C ILE A 185 -0.79 -3.04 1.10
N VAL A 186 -1.13 -1.91 0.45
CA VAL A 186 -2.45 -1.70 -0.15
C VAL A 186 -2.73 -2.75 -1.22
N HIS A 187 -1.81 -3.00 -2.15
CA HIS A 187 -1.99 -4.03 -3.19
C HIS A 187 -2.14 -5.43 -2.59
N THR A 188 -1.44 -5.74 -1.50
CA THR A 188 -1.64 -7.01 -0.77
C THR A 188 -3.08 -7.08 -0.25
N ALA A 189 -3.58 -6.01 0.37
CA ALA A 189 -4.97 -5.95 0.84
C ALA A 189 -5.99 -6.04 -0.31
N GLU A 190 -5.71 -5.40 -1.45
CA GLU A 190 -6.56 -5.47 -2.65
C GLU A 190 -6.60 -6.90 -3.22
N HIS A 191 -5.47 -7.61 -3.24
CA HIS A 191 -5.38 -9.00 -3.67
C HIS A 191 -6.23 -9.92 -2.79
N GLU A 192 -6.06 -9.87 -1.47
CA GLU A 192 -6.85 -10.70 -0.56
C GLU A 192 -8.35 -10.36 -0.61
N LEU A 193 -8.68 -9.08 -0.81
CA LEU A 193 -10.06 -8.66 -1.05
C LEU A 193 -10.58 -9.15 -2.40
N GLY A 194 -9.72 -9.31 -3.42
CA GLY A 194 -10.06 -9.95 -4.69
C GLY A 194 -10.44 -11.41 -4.50
N HIS A 195 -9.71 -12.16 -3.67
CA HIS A 195 -10.13 -13.49 -3.25
C HIS A 195 -11.43 -13.48 -2.46
N ALA A 196 -11.61 -12.50 -1.56
CA ALA A 196 -12.87 -12.32 -0.85
C ALA A 196 -14.04 -11.94 -1.77
N ILE A 197 -13.79 -11.39 -2.96
CA ILE A 197 -14.81 -11.17 -4.01
C ILE A 197 -15.12 -12.48 -4.76
N GLY A 198 -14.19 -13.44 -4.76
CA GLY A 198 -14.29 -14.70 -5.49
C GLY A 198 -13.44 -14.76 -6.76
N LEU A 199 -12.44 -13.90 -6.89
CA LEU A 199 -11.44 -14.02 -7.95
C LEU A 199 -10.40 -15.08 -7.59
N ASP A 200 -9.96 -15.83 -8.60
CA ASP A 200 -8.79 -16.71 -8.52
C ASP A 200 -7.53 -15.94 -8.93
N HIS A 201 -6.34 -16.52 -8.71
CA HIS A 201 -5.09 -15.93 -9.21
C HIS A 201 -5.09 -15.79 -10.74
N ASP A 202 -4.48 -14.70 -11.21
CA ASP A 202 -4.20 -14.45 -12.63
C ASP A 202 -2.73 -14.05 -12.83
N ASP A 203 -1.89 -15.06 -13.05
CA ASP A 203 -0.46 -14.88 -13.34
C ASP A 203 -0.17 -14.63 -14.83
N LYS A 204 -1.20 -14.62 -15.70
CA LYS A 204 -1.03 -14.48 -17.15
C LYS A 204 -1.04 -13.03 -17.60
N GLU A 205 -1.67 -12.16 -16.80
CA GLU A 205 -1.86 -10.75 -17.08
C GLU A 205 -1.20 -9.88 -16.00
N THR A 206 -1.03 -8.59 -16.29
CA THR A 206 -0.76 -7.62 -15.22
C THR A 206 -2.05 -7.45 -14.43
N SER A 207 -2.08 -7.98 -13.21
CA SER A 207 -3.28 -8.10 -12.39
C SER A 207 -2.95 -7.91 -10.91
N VAL A 208 -3.92 -7.39 -10.13
CA VAL A 208 -3.84 -7.41 -8.67
C VAL A 208 -3.89 -8.84 -8.12
N MET A 209 -4.47 -9.78 -8.88
CA MET A 209 -4.58 -11.20 -8.57
C MET A 209 -3.33 -12.01 -8.98
N ALA A 210 -2.23 -11.36 -9.35
CA ALA A 210 -0.95 -12.05 -9.53
C ALA A 210 -0.51 -12.68 -8.19
N SER A 211 -0.17 -13.97 -8.22
CA SER A 211 0.15 -14.77 -7.02
C SER A 211 1.41 -14.29 -6.29
N SER A 212 2.26 -13.48 -6.94
CA SER A 212 3.55 -13.05 -6.38
C SER A 212 3.63 -11.53 -6.14
N GLY A 213 4.09 -11.17 -4.95
CA GLY A 213 4.80 -9.91 -4.68
C GLY A 213 3.98 -8.62 -4.66
N SER A 214 2.66 -8.67 -4.85
CA SER A 214 1.75 -7.52 -4.69
C SER A 214 2.24 -6.25 -5.43
N TYR A 215 2.83 -6.44 -6.61
CA TYR A 215 3.48 -5.35 -7.36
C TYR A 215 2.48 -4.46 -8.09
N ASN A 216 1.30 -4.99 -8.40
CA ASN A 216 0.25 -4.28 -9.12
C ASN A 216 -0.97 -4.10 -8.22
N GLY A 217 -1.59 -2.91 -8.28
CA GLY A 217 -2.93 -2.71 -7.74
C GLY A 217 -4.01 -3.15 -8.73
N ILE A 218 -5.28 -2.87 -8.45
CA ILE A 218 -6.43 -3.28 -9.28
C ILE A 218 -6.29 -2.84 -10.75
N GLN A 219 -6.44 -3.78 -11.68
CA GLN A 219 -6.35 -3.58 -13.13
C GLN A 219 -7.70 -3.81 -13.83
N THR A 220 -7.80 -3.40 -15.09
CA THR A 220 -9.01 -3.56 -15.91
C THR A 220 -9.43 -5.03 -16.09
N VAL A 221 -8.46 -5.95 -16.13
CA VAL A 221 -8.72 -7.40 -16.21
C VAL A 221 -9.48 -7.89 -14.97
N ASP A 222 -9.10 -7.40 -13.79
CA ASP A 222 -9.72 -7.74 -12.51
C ASP A 222 -11.17 -7.22 -12.44
N ILE A 223 -11.38 -5.96 -12.81
CA ILE A 223 -12.71 -5.32 -12.87
C ILE A 223 -13.64 -6.09 -13.82
N THR A 224 -13.11 -6.55 -14.95
CA THR A 224 -13.87 -7.31 -15.95
C THR A 224 -14.23 -8.70 -15.42
N ALA A 225 -13.31 -9.35 -14.71
CA ALA A 225 -13.54 -10.63 -14.06
C ALA A 225 -14.65 -10.52 -12.99
N VAL A 226 -14.62 -9.50 -12.14
CA VAL A 226 -15.67 -9.24 -11.13
C VAL A 226 -17.03 -9.04 -11.81
N LYS A 227 -17.11 -8.17 -12.83
CA LYS A 227 -18.38 -7.93 -13.54
C LYS A 227 -18.94 -9.20 -14.16
N LYS A 228 -18.08 -10.04 -14.73
CA LYS A 228 -18.49 -11.35 -15.29
C LYS A 228 -18.97 -12.30 -14.21
N LEU A 229 -18.31 -12.33 -13.06
CA LEU A 229 -18.65 -13.20 -11.93
C LEU A 229 -20.05 -12.90 -11.37
N TYR A 230 -20.47 -11.62 -11.39
CA TYR A 230 -21.73 -11.14 -10.83
C TYR A 230 -22.77 -10.72 -11.89
N ALA A 231 -22.59 -11.10 -13.16
CA ALA A 231 -23.51 -10.74 -14.24
C ALA A 231 -24.90 -11.42 -14.14
N ASN A 232 -25.08 -12.40 -13.24
CA ASN A 232 -26.30 -13.19 -13.07
C ASN A 232 -26.73 -13.33 -11.61
#